data_AF-A0A2P0A1Z9-F1
#
_entry.id   AF-A0A2P0A1Z9-F1
#
_cell.length_a   1.000
_cell.length_b   1.000
_cell.length_c   1.000
_cell.angle_alpha   90.00
_cell.angle_beta   90.00
_cell.angle_gamma   90.00
#
_symmetry.space_group_name_H-M   'P 1'
#
loop_
_entity.id
_entity.type
_entity.pdbx_description
1 polymer ?
#
loop_
_entity_poly.entity_id
_entity_poly.type
_entity_poly.pdbx_seq_one_letter_code
_entity_poly.pdbx_strand_id
1 'polypeptide(L)'
;MNRDVLKFLRTETAEKITLYISKANRLEGDVILLAPSSQDLEDIKNAMLSNPNLELKVARLDVIKKIAYASTRNHYLTGATIFGDISRGIYNCYPKSYV
;
A
#
# COMPACT_ATOMS: atom_id res chain seq x y z
N MET A 1 2.02 -6.72 -9.14
CA MET A 1 1.31 -5.78 -8.24
C MET A 1 -0.10 -5.45 -8.72
N ASN A 2 -1.05 -5.14 -7.82
CA ASN A 2 -2.36 -4.58 -8.19
C ASN A 2 -2.21 -3.12 -8.60
N ARG A 3 -2.50 -2.77 -9.87
CA ARG A 3 -2.27 -1.42 -10.40
C ARG A 3 -3.18 -0.34 -9.82
N ASP A 4 -4.32 -0.71 -9.24
CA ASP A 4 -5.22 0.25 -8.59
C ASP A 4 -4.57 0.92 -7.37
N VAL A 5 -3.58 0.25 -6.75
CA VAL A 5 -2.79 0.84 -5.67
C VAL A 5 -2.02 2.07 -6.15
N LEU A 6 -1.53 2.08 -7.39
CA LEU A 6 -0.79 3.23 -7.93
C LEU A 6 -1.72 4.44 -8.08
N LYS A 7 -2.95 4.23 -8.53
CA LYS A 7 -3.95 5.29 -8.62
C LYS A 7 -4.29 5.82 -7.22
N PHE A 8 -4.55 4.92 -6.27
CA PHE A 8 -4.77 5.27 -4.86
C PHE A 8 -3.65 6.16 -4.33
N LEU A 9 -2.39 5.75 -4.50
CA LEU A 9 -1.22 6.49 -4.01
C LEU A 9 -1.05 7.85 -4.69
N ARG A 10 -1.46 8.00 -5.95
CA ARG A 10 -1.34 9.25 -6.71
C ARG A 10 -2.39 10.29 -6.34
N THR A 11 -3.61 9.85 -5.99
CA THR A 11 -4.78 10.76 -5.95
C THR A 11 -5.43 10.89 -4.58
N GLU A 12 -5.25 9.93 -3.68
CA GLU A 12 -5.91 9.97 -2.37
C GLU A 12 -5.21 10.95 -1.41
N THR A 13 -5.90 11.26 -0.32
CA THR A 13 -5.41 12.17 0.72
C THR A 13 -4.28 11.56 1.54
N ALA A 14 -3.49 12.42 2.19
CA ALA A 14 -2.40 11.98 3.05
C ALA A 14 -2.88 11.10 4.21
N GLU A 15 -4.05 11.38 4.78
CA GLU A 15 -4.61 10.59 5.88
C GLU A 15 -4.91 9.15 5.45
N LYS A 16 -5.54 8.99 4.28
CA LYS A 16 -5.87 7.66 3.74
C LYS A 16 -4.62 6.85 3.40
N ILE A 17 -3.63 7.50 2.79
CA ILE A 17 -2.35 6.85 2.44
C ILE A 17 -1.57 6.48 3.70
N THR A 18 -1.54 7.36 4.70
CA THR A 18 -0.91 7.08 6.00
C THR A 18 -1.60 5.92 6.72
N LEU A 19 -2.94 5.87 6.69
CA LEU A 19 -3.71 4.77 7.24
C LEU A 19 -3.39 3.45 6.53
N TYR A 20 -3.28 3.48 5.20
CA TYR A 20 -2.91 2.31 4.41
C TYR A 20 -1.53 1.78 4.81
N ILE A 21 -0.51 2.65 4.89
CA ILE A 21 0.85 2.29 5.32
C ILE A 21 0.85 1.72 6.73
N SER A 22 0.15 2.37 7.67
CA SER A 22 0.03 1.91 9.06
C SER A 22 -0.55 0.49 9.14
N LYS A 23 -1.63 0.22 8.37
CA LYS A 23 -2.24 -1.11 8.30
C LYS A 23 -1.33 -2.14 7.62
N ALA A 24 -0.66 -1.77 6.53
CA ALA A 24 0.28 -2.65 5.84
C ALA A 24 1.48 -3.04 6.74
N ASN A 25 1.94 -2.12 7.58
CA ASN A 25 3.03 -2.37 8.52
C ASN A 25 2.69 -3.38 9.61
N ARG A 26 1.41 -3.47 10.01
CA ARG A 26 0.93 -4.45 11.01
C ARG A 26 0.83 -5.88 10.47
N LEU A 27 1.09 -6.09 9.17
CA LEU A 27 1.13 -7.43 8.58
C LEU A 27 2.48 -8.08 8.92
N GLU A 28 2.44 -9.15 9.73
CA GLU A 28 3.60 -9.90 10.22
C GLU A 28 3.96 -11.13 9.34
N GLY A 29 3.47 -11.20 8.10
CA GLY A 29 3.79 -12.32 7.20
C GLY A 29 5.19 -12.26 6.60
N ASP A 30 5.75 -13.42 6.27
CA ASP A 30 6.98 -13.55 5.47
C ASP A 30 6.75 -12.92 4.10
N VAL A 31 7.29 -11.71 3.94
CA VAL A 31 7.28 -11.00 2.67
C VAL A 31 8.34 -11.66 1.80
N ILE A 32 7.94 -12.32 0.70
CA ILE A 32 8.88 -12.57 -0.40
C ILE A 32 9.34 -11.19 -0.86
N LEU A 33 10.53 -10.81 -0.42
CA LEU A 33 11.09 -9.49 -0.67
C LEU A 33 11.28 -9.36 -2.18
N LEU A 34 10.53 -8.47 -2.81
CA LEU A 34 10.81 -8.07 -4.17
C LEU A 34 12.27 -7.63 -4.25
N ALA A 35 12.95 -8.08 -5.31
CA ALA A 35 14.29 -7.61 -5.61
C ALA A 35 14.28 -6.06 -5.60
N PRO A 36 15.31 -5.40 -5.04
CA PRO A 36 15.35 -3.93 -4.98
C PRO A 36 15.19 -3.24 -6.34
N SER A 37 15.56 -3.93 -7.43
CA SER A 37 15.43 -3.49 -8.82
C SER A 37 14.04 -3.76 -9.45
N SER A 38 13.04 -4.18 -8.67
CA SER A 38 11.72 -4.48 -9.19
C SER A 38 11.02 -3.23 -9.70
N GLN A 39 10.50 -3.29 -10.94
CA GLN A 39 9.70 -2.22 -11.54
C GLN A 39 8.49 -1.84 -10.68
N ASP A 40 7.89 -2.80 -9.96
CA ASP A 40 6.77 -2.53 -9.05
C ASP A 40 7.18 -1.55 -7.92
N LEU A 41 8.41 -1.66 -7.40
CA LEU A 41 8.92 -0.75 -6.37
C LEU A 41 9.15 0.66 -6.92
N GLU A 42 9.67 0.76 -8.15
CA GLU A 42 9.89 2.02 -8.85
C GLU A 42 8.55 2.73 -9.16
N ASP A 43 7.54 1.98 -9.60
CA ASP A 43 6.22 2.51 -9.89
C ASP A 43 5.52 3.04 -8.63
N ILE A 44 5.62 2.33 -7.50
CA ILE A 44 5.10 2.78 -6.20
C ILE A 44 5.83 4.04 -5.74
N LYS A 45 7.17 4.06 -5.84
CA LYS A 45 7.99 5.23 -5.49
C LYS A 45 7.51 6.45 -6.26
N ASN A 46 7.39 6.33 -7.59
CA ASN A 46 6.98 7.42 -8.46
C ASN A 46 5.53 7.84 -8.19
N ALA A 47 4.62 6.90 -7.92
CA ALA A 47 3.25 7.20 -7.53
C ALA A 47 3.18 8.05 -6.26
N MET A 48 3.91 7.68 -5.21
CA MET A 48 3.95 8.43 -3.95
C MET A 48 4.56 9.83 -4.12
N LEU A 49 5.69 9.94 -4.84
CA LEU A 49 6.34 11.23 -5.06
C LEU A 49 5.53 12.16 -5.96
N SER A 50 4.70 11.62 -6.84
CA SER A 50 3.81 12.41 -7.71
C SER A 50 2.54 12.92 -7.02
N ASN A 51 2.23 12.47 -5.80
CA ASN A 51 1.04 12.92 -5.08
C ASN A 51 1.33 14.24 -4.34
N PRO A 52 0.71 15.36 -4.75
CA PRO A 52 0.95 16.66 -4.13
C PRO A 52 0.51 16.74 -2.66
N ASN A 53 -0.45 15.91 -2.24
CA ASN A 53 -0.95 15.91 -0.86
C ASN A 53 0.04 15.32 0.14
N LEU A 54 1.03 14.57 -0.32
CA LEU A 54 2.00 13.91 0.56
C LEU A 54 3.24 14.76 0.84
N GLU A 55 3.54 15.74 -0.03
CA GLU A 55 4.70 16.63 0.05
C GLU A 55 6.05 15.89 0.30
N LEU A 56 6.14 14.66 -0.21
CA LEU A 56 7.30 13.78 0.03
C LEU A 56 8.48 14.19 -0.84
N LYS A 57 9.63 14.38 -0.21
CA LYS A 57 10.92 14.53 -0.93
C LYS A 57 11.57 13.18 -1.27
N VAL A 58 11.30 12.16 -0.45
CA VAL A 58 11.88 10.82 -0.57
C VAL A 58 10.83 9.79 -0.16
N ALA A 59 10.74 8.68 -0.89
CA ALA A 59 9.97 7.52 -0.49
C ALA A 59 10.93 6.42 0.01
N ARG A 60 10.74 5.99 1.26
CA ARG A 60 11.62 5.01 1.90
C ARG A 60 11.39 3.60 1.34
N LEU A 61 12.48 2.88 1.07
CA LEU A 61 12.43 1.54 0.48
C LEU A 61 11.63 0.52 1.31
N ASP A 62 11.73 0.56 2.63
CA ASP A 62 10.97 -0.32 3.53
C ASP A 62 9.45 -0.11 3.40
N VAL A 63 9.02 1.15 3.29
CA VAL A 63 7.61 1.51 3.10
C VAL A 63 7.11 1.03 1.73
N ILE A 64 7.88 1.28 0.67
CA ILE A 64 7.53 0.86 -0.70
C ILE A 64 7.38 -0.66 -0.77
N LYS A 65 8.30 -1.42 -0.14
CA LYS A 65 8.22 -2.89 -0.08
C LYS A 65 6.98 -3.37 0.67
N LYS A 66 6.61 -2.73 1.78
CA LYS A 66 5.38 -3.06 2.53
C LYS A 66 4.11 -2.76 1.73
N ILE A 67 4.07 -1.65 1.00
CA ILE A 67 2.98 -1.34 0.07
C ILE A 67 2.89 -2.40 -1.02
N ALA A 68 4.01 -2.75 -1.66
CA ALA A 68 4.05 -3.76 -2.71
C ALA A 68 3.51 -5.11 -2.21
N TYR A 69 3.96 -5.55 -1.03
CA TYR A 69 3.44 -6.74 -0.38
C TYR A 69 1.92 -6.65 -0.14
N ALA A 70 1.47 -5.59 0.52
CA ALA A 70 0.05 -5.42 0.86
C ALA A 70 -0.85 -5.29 -0.39
N SER A 71 -0.34 -4.76 -1.50
CA SER A 71 -1.11 -4.55 -2.73
C SER A 71 -1.48 -5.85 -3.46
N THR A 72 -0.74 -6.93 -3.24
CA THR A 72 -0.89 -8.19 -4.00
C THR A 72 -1.83 -9.19 -3.34
N ARG A 73 -2.37 -8.87 -2.16
CA ARG A 73 -3.11 -9.81 -1.33
C ARG A 73 -4.46 -9.26 -0.91
N ASN A 74 -5.40 -10.18 -0.74
CA ASN A 74 -6.67 -9.93 -0.05
C ASN A 74 -6.42 -10.15 1.44
N HIS A 75 -6.66 -9.12 2.26
CA HIS A 75 -6.34 -9.16 3.71
C HIS A 75 -7.60 -9.32 4.57
N TYR A 76 -8.72 -9.62 3.93
CA TYR A 76 -10.02 -9.80 4.55
C TYR A 76 -10.70 -11.03 3.95
N LEU A 77 -11.48 -11.76 4.77
CA LEU A 77 -12.27 -12.93 4.33
C LEU A 77 -13.20 -12.61 3.16
N THR A 78 -13.62 -11.35 3.04
CA THR A 78 -14.47 -10.83 1.97
C THR A 78 -13.76 -10.72 0.62
N GLY A 79 -12.47 -11.02 0.55
CA GLY A 79 -11.66 -10.83 -0.66
C GLY A 79 -11.27 -9.36 -0.92
N ALA A 80 -11.53 -8.46 0.03
CA ALA A 80 -11.19 -7.05 -0.12
C ALA A 80 -9.69 -6.77 0.12
N THR A 81 -9.17 -5.74 -0.54
CA THR A 81 -7.83 -5.18 -0.28
C THR A 81 -7.92 -4.06 0.77
N ILE A 82 -6.81 -3.80 1.46
CA ILE A 82 -6.76 -2.72 2.47
C ILE A 82 -7.04 -1.36 1.84
N PHE A 83 -6.41 -1.06 0.69
CA PHE A 83 -6.60 0.22 0.01
C PHE A 83 -8.01 0.35 -0.57
N GLY A 84 -8.62 -0.75 -1.03
CA GLY A 84 -9.99 -0.75 -1.55
C GLY A 84 -11.02 -0.40 -0.48
N ASP A 85 -10.88 -0.93 0.74
CA ASP A 85 -11.76 -0.57 1.85
C ASP A 85 -11.57 0.87 2.31
N ILE A 86 -10.31 1.33 2.40
CA ILE A 86 -10.01 2.73 2.73
C ILE A 86 -10.61 3.68 1.68
N SER A 87 -10.51 3.37 0.38
CA SER A 87 -11.14 4.17 -0.68
C SER A 87 -12.66 4.25 -0.54
N ARG A 88 -13.30 3.20 -0.02
CA ARG A 88 -14.76 3.17 0.24
C ARG A 88 -15.17 3.80 1.57
N GLY A 89 -14.22 4.31 2.36
CA GLY A 89 -14.49 4.89 3.67
C GLY A 89 -14.60 3.87 4.81
N ILE A 90 -14.15 2.63 4.59
CA ILE A 90 -14.22 1.55 5.57
C ILE A 90 -12.87 1.45 6.30
N TYR A 91 -12.84 1.90 7.56
CA TYR A 91 -11.60 2.06 8.32
C TYR A 91 -11.43 1.10 9.50
N ASN A 92 -12.52 0.55 10.06
CA ASN A 92 -12.49 -0.26 11.29
C ASN A 92 -12.22 -1.75 11.07
N CYS A 93 -11.58 -2.11 9.95
CA CYS A 93 -11.21 -3.48 9.65
C CYS A 93 -9.76 -3.75 10.07
N TYR A 94 -9.52 -4.88 10.75
CA TYR A 94 -8.19 -5.34 11.08
C TYR A 94 -7.75 -6.34 10.01
N PRO A 95 -6.83 -5.97 9.10
CA PRO A 95 -6.38 -6.89 8.08
C PRO A 95 -5.69 -8.06 8.77
N LYS A 96 -6.15 -9.27 8.46
CA LYS A 96 -5.44 -10.49 8.83
C LYS A 96 -4.81 -11.02 7.55
N SER A 97 -3.57 -11.49 7.62
CA SER A 97 -3.02 -12.27 6.52
C SER A 97 -3.75 -13.62 6.50
N TYR A 98 -4.87 -13.68 5.79
CA TYR A 98 -5.45 -14.96 5.38
C TYR A 98 -4.48 -15.50 4.32
N VAL A 99 -3.78 -16.58 4.67
CA VAL A 99 -2.87 -17.30 3.77
C VAL A 99 -3.70 -18.01 2.72
#